data_AF-A0A353YAA2-F1
#
_entry.id   AF-A0A353YAA2-F1
#
_cell.length_a   1.000
_cell.length_b   1.000
_cell.length_c   1.000
_cell.angle_alpha   90.00
_cell.angle_beta   90.00
_cell.angle_gamma   90.00
#
_symmetry.space_group_name_H-M   'P 1'
#
loop_
_entity.id
_entity.type
_entity.pdbx_description
1 polymer ?
#
loop_
_entity_poly.entity_id
_entity_poly.type
_entity_poly.pdbx_seq_one_letter_code
_entity_poly.pdbx_strand_id
1 'polypeptide(L)'
;MSALKSLALAIEVAERARDQADQAWQQARRGVQFARGQLEQLESYAADTEARWATAAAVTVSAELMQHHQHFMQRLRHAAGLQSGVVSDLERQAEAARLQRVQQEVRLKALQQLLEKKLAARAQLEARREQKQMDELAVLAYTRGGASARRMTGETL
;
A
#
# COMPACT_ATOMS: atom_id res chain seq x y z
N MET A 1 -28.29 -10.98 -3.03
CA MET A 1 -27.73 -9.68 -2.57
C MET A 1 -27.36 -8.83 -3.80
N SER A 2 -27.63 -7.52 -3.79
CA SER A 2 -27.33 -6.64 -4.95
C SER A 2 -25.84 -6.59 -5.26
N ALA A 3 -25.46 -6.65 -6.55
CA ALA A 3 -24.07 -6.67 -7.02
C ALA A 3 -23.22 -5.46 -6.54
N LEU A 4 -23.86 -4.31 -6.29
CA LEU A 4 -23.20 -3.14 -5.72
C LEU A 4 -22.83 -3.34 -4.24
N LYS A 5 -23.69 -4.01 -3.47
CA LYS A 5 -23.44 -4.32 -2.06
C LYS A 5 -22.29 -5.33 -1.90
N SER A 6 -22.23 -6.34 -2.79
CA SER A 6 -21.10 -7.28 -2.79
C SER A 6 -19.78 -6.61 -3.19
N LEU A 7 -19.81 -5.63 -4.10
CA LEU A 7 -18.61 -4.90 -4.50
C LEU A 7 -18.13 -3.95 -3.40
N ALA A 8 -19.04 -3.27 -2.70
CA ALA A 8 -18.73 -2.47 -1.52
C ALA A 8 -18.06 -3.33 -0.43
N LEU A 9 -18.62 -4.50 -0.14
CA LEU A 9 -18.01 -5.43 0.82
C LEU A 9 -16.61 -5.91 0.37
N ALA A 10 -16.43 -6.17 -0.94
CA ALA A 10 -15.12 -6.56 -1.47
C ALA A 10 -14.09 -5.43 -1.33
N ILE A 11 -14.51 -4.16 -1.44
CA ILE A 11 -13.66 -3.00 -1.19
C ILE A 11 -13.25 -2.94 0.28
N GLU A 12 -14.18 -3.09 1.22
CA GLU A 12 -13.85 -3.11 2.65
C GLU A 12 -12.84 -4.20 3.01
N VAL A 13 -12.99 -5.40 2.42
CA VAL A 13 -12.04 -6.50 2.61
C VAL A 13 -10.66 -6.14 2.02
N ALA A 14 -10.63 -5.51 0.84
CA ALA A 14 -9.39 -5.07 0.21
C ALA A 14 -8.70 -3.93 0.98
N GLU A 15 -9.46 -3.03 1.62
CA GLU A 15 -8.93 -1.98 2.50
C GLU A 15 -8.24 -2.60 3.70
N ARG A 16 -8.91 -3.53 4.40
CA ARG A 16 -8.30 -4.25 5.54
C ARG A 16 -7.04 -5.01 5.13
N ALA A 17 -7.06 -5.66 3.95
CA ALA A 17 -5.88 -6.36 3.43
C ALA A 17 -4.72 -5.41 3.11
N ARG A 18 -5.01 -4.22 2.56
CA ARG A 18 -4.01 -3.18 2.31
C ARG A 18 -3.42 -2.65 3.62
N ASP A 19 -4.25 -2.40 4.62
CA ASP A 19 -3.79 -1.93 5.93
C ASP A 19 -2.91 -2.96 6.63
N GLN A 20 -3.28 -4.24 6.57
CA GLN A 20 -2.44 -5.34 7.09
C GLN A 20 -1.09 -5.43 6.36
N ALA A 21 -1.10 -5.31 5.03
CA ALA A 21 0.14 -5.32 4.24
C ALA A 21 1.04 -4.11 4.54
N ASP A 22 0.45 -2.93 4.79
CA ASP A 22 1.20 -1.74 5.20
C ASP A 22 1.83 -1.92 6.58
N GLN A 23 1.08 -2.45 7.56
CA GLN A 23 1.61 -2.77 8.89
C GLN A 23 2.78 -3.76 8.83
N ALA A 24 2.64 -4.82 8.03
CA ALA A 24 3.69 -5.82 7.83
C ALA A 24 4.95 -5.19 7.20
N TRP A 25 4.78 -4.35 6.18
CA TRP A 25 5.90 -3.62 5.57
C TRP A 25 6.59 -2.69 6.55
N GLN A 26 5.84 -1.92 7.35
CA GLN A 26 6.41 -1.04 8.36
C GLN A 26 7.18 -1.82 9.43
N GLN A 27 6.67 -2.98 9.85
CA GLN A 27 7.36 -3.85 10.80
C GLN A 27 8.67 -4.38 10.21
N ALA A 28 8.66 -4.88 8.98
CA ALA A 28 9.87 -5.37 8.30
C ALA A 28 10.91 -4.25 8.13
N ARG A 29 10.47 -3.04 7.75
CA ARG A 29 11.33 -1.88 7.61
C ARG A 29 11.99 -1.46 8.93
N ARG A 30 11.25 -1.48 10.04
CA ARG A 30 11.84 -1.24 11.38
C ARG A 30 12.87 -2.32 11.74
N GLY A 31 12.61 -3.58 11.39
CA GLY A 31 13.57 -4.67 11.57
C GLY A 31 14.88 -4.43 10.84
N VAL A 32 14.82 -4.01 9.57
CA VAL A 32 16.01 -3.63 8.78
C VAL A 32 16.78 -2.48 9.44
N GLN A 33 16.08 -1.42 9.86
CA GLN A 33 16.72 -0.26 10.50
C GLN A 33 17.43 -0.66 11.79
N PHE A 34 16.78 -1.48 12.62
CA PHE A 34 17.37 -1.98 13.86
C PHE A 34 18.62 -2.83 13.59
N ALA A 35 18.54 -3.78 12.65
CA ALA A 35 19.66 -4.65 12.31
C ALA A 35 20.85 -3.89 11.72
N ARG A 36 20.59 -2.85 10.89
CA ARG A 36 21.63 -1.95 10.38
C ARG A 36 22.29 -1.16 11.51
N GLY A 37 21.52 -0.65 12.46
CA GLY A 37 22.07 0.05 13.63
C GLY A 37 22.97 -0.85 14.48
N GLN A 38 22.63 -2.14 14.64
CA GLN A 38 23.50 -3.10 15.31
C GLN A 38 24.79 -3.37 14.53
N LEU A 39 24.73 -3.47 13.20
CA LEU A 39 25.91 -3.64 12.36
C LEU A 39 26.86 -2.43 12.49
N GLU A 40 26.30 -1.22 12.38
CA GLU A 40 27.05 0.02 12.54
C GLU A 40 27.73 0.10 13.92
N GLN A 41 27.05 -0.32 14.99
CA GLN A 41 27.63 -0.39 16.32
C GLN A 41 28.82 -1.36 16.39
N LEU A 42 28.73 -2.54 15.76
CA LEU A 42 29.84 -3.50 15.72
C LEU A 42 31.04 -2.95 14.94
N GLU A 43 30.78 -2.30 13.80
CA GLU A 43 31.82 -1.71 12.95
C GLU A 43 32.50 -0.52 13.62
N SER A 44 31.71 0.38 14.22
CA SER A 44 32.23 1.51 14.99
C SER A 44 33.06 1.04 16.19
N TYR A 45 32.58 0.04 16.93
CA TYR A 45 33.31 -0.51 18.06
C TYR A 45 34.62 -1.20 17.63
N ALA A 46 34.63 -1.87 16.48
CA ALA A 46 35.84 -2.44 15.89
C ALA A 46 36.86 -1.35 15.55
N ALA A 47 36.44 -0.30 14.86
CA ALA A 47 37.30 0.82 14.48
C ALA A 47 37.89 1.54 15.69
N ASP A 48 37.07 1.81 16.71
CA ASP A 48 37.52 2.44 17.96
C ASP A 48 38.55 1.57 18.70
N THR A 49 38.33 0.26 18.72
CA THR A 49 39.25 -0.69 19.36
C THR A 49 40.59 -0.75 18.63
N GLU A 50 40.58 -0.79 17.29
CA GLU A 50 41.79 -0.76 16.48
C GLU A 50 42.57 0.56 16.64
N ALA A 51 41.90 1.71 16.66
CA ALA A 51 42.53 3.02 16.85
C ALA A 51 43.24 3.14 18.21
N ARG A 52 42.56 2.70 19.28
CA ARG A 52 43.14 2.66 20.63
C ARG A 52 44.32 1.68 20.70
N TRP A 53 44.19 0.52 20.05
CA TRP A 53 45.26 -0.47 19.98
C TRP A 53 46.49 0.07 19.26
N ALA A 54 46.34 0.79 18.14
CA ALA A 54 47.45 1.37 17.40
C ALA A 54 48.28 2.35 18.27
N THR A 55 47.60 3.08 19.17
CA THR A 55 48.26 3.99 20.13
C THR A 55 48.96 3.21 21.24
N ALA A 56 48.32 2.17 21.78
CA ALA A 56 48.89 1.35 22.85
C ALA A 56 50.08 0.50 22.38
N ALA A 57 50.04 -0.03 21.16
CA ALA A 57 51.09 -0.83 20.55
C ALA A 57 52.37 -0.03 20.21
N ALA A 58 52.29 1.31 20.20
CA ALA A 58 53.47 2.17 20.12
C ALA A 58 54.33 2.10 21.41
N VAL A 59 53.76 1.64 22.51
CA VAL A 59 54.47 1.27 23.75
C VAL A 59 54.75 -0.24 23.73
N THR A 60 55.77 -0.71 24.44
CA THR A 60 56.13 -2.15 24.46
C THR A 60 54.97 -2.99 25.01
N VAL A 61 54.29 -3.76 24.15
CA VAL A 61 53.18 -4.66 24.50
C VAL A 61 53.66 -6.12 24.55
N SER A 62 53.14 -6.92 25.48
CA SER A 62 53.46 -8.35 25.57
C SER A 62 52.88 -9.14 24.39
N ALA A 63 53.56 -10.22 23.99
CA ALA A 63 53.10 -11.09 22.91
C ALA A 63 51.72 -11.73 23.19
N GLU A 64 51.45 -12.06 24.46
CA GLU A 64 50.16 -12.61 24.90
C GLU A 64 49.01 -11.61 24.70
N LEU A 65 49.21 -10.34 25.06
CA LEU A 65 48.18 -9.31 24.85
C LEU A 65 47.90 -9.08 23.36
N MET A 66 48.93 -9.16 22.52
CA MET A 66 48.78 -9.08 21.07
C MET A 66 47.93 -10.23 20.51
N GLN A 67 48.16 -11.47 20.95
CA GLN A 67 47.35 -12.62 20.55
C GLN A 67 45.89 -12.45 20.97
N HIS A 68 45.64 -12.02 22.21
CA HIS A 68 44.27 -11.77 22.69
C HIS A 68 43.55 -10.70 21.86
N HIS A 69 44.23 -9.59 21.52
CA HIS A 69 43.66 -8.56 20.67
C HIS A 69 43.29 -9.11 19.29
N GLN A 70 44.19 -9.86 18.63
CA GLN A 70 43.91 -10.45 17.32
C GLN A 70 42.71 -11.42 17.36
N HIS A 71 42.65 -12.30 18.36
CA HIS A 71 41.53 -13.22 18.54
C HIS A 71 40.20 -12.49 18.79
N PHE A 72 40.22 -11.44 19.62
CA PHE A 72 39.04 -10.62 19.87
C PHE A 72 38.54 -9.95 18.59
N MET A 73 39.44 -9.32 17.83
CA MET A 73 39.11 -8.66 16.57
C MET A 73 38.60 -9.63 15.51
N GLN A 74 39.12 -10.86 15.47
CA GLN A 74 38.59 -11.91 14.59
C GLN A 74 37.14 -12.27 14.95
N ARG A 75 36.83 -12.42 16.24
CA ARG A 75 35.46 -12.71 16.70
C ARG A 75 34.51 -11.56 16.40
N LEU A 76 34.96 -10.31 16.60
CA LEU A 76 34.15 -9.12 16.32
C LEU A 76 33.82 -9.00 14.83
N ARG A 77 34.83 -9.18 13.95
CA ARG A 77 34.64 -9.21 12.50
C ARG A 77 33.72 -10.36 12.06
N HIS A 78 33.85 -11.53 12.69
CA HIS A 78 32.94 -12.65 12.43
C HIS A 78 31.49 -12.30 12.80
N ALA A 79 31.26 -11.70 13.97
CA ALA A 79 29.93 -11.27 14.40
C ALA A 79 29.33 -10.20 13.47
N ALA A 80 30.13 -9.23 13.02
CA ALA A 80 29.71 -8.25 12.02
C ALA A 80 29.33 -8.92 10.68
N GLY A 81 30.09 -9.93 10.25
CA GLY A 81 29.76 -10.74 9.07
C GLY A 81 28.41 -11.46 9.20
N LEU A 82 28.13 -12.09 10.35
CA LEU A 82 26.84 -12.71 10.63
C LEU A 82 25.70 -11.67 10.61
N GLN A 83 25.92 -10.51 11.25
CA GLN A 83 24.95 -9.44 11.31
C GLN A 83 24.66 -8.84 9.92
N SER A 84 25.68 -8.72 9.05
CA SER A 84 25.50 -8.31 7.66
C SER A 84 24.58 -9.28 6.90
N GLY A 85 24.74 -10.59 7.13
CA GLY A 85 23.81 -11.61 6.62
C GLY A 85 22.37 -11.37 7.09
N VAL A 86 22.17 -11.12 8.40
CA VAL A 86 20.85 -10.80 8.97
C VAL A 86 20.24 -9.55 8.33
N VAL A 87 21.02 -8.49 8.13
CA VAL A 87 20.58 -7.27 7.45
C VAL A 87 20.10 -7.59 6.04
N SER A 88 20.88 -8.35 5.27
CA SER A 88 20.51 -8.74 3.90
C SER A 88 19.22 -9.56 3.86
N ASP A 89 19.05 -10.50 4.80
CA ASP A 89 17.84 -11.33 4.89
C ASP A 89 16.61 -10.48 5.19
N LEU A 90 16.71 -9.56 6.15
CA LEU A 90 15.63 -8.65 6.52
C LEU A 90 15.30 -7.68 5.39
N GLU A 91 16.29 -7.22 4.63
CA GLU A 91 16.08 -6.37 3.45
C GLU A 91 15.26 -7.10 2.38
N ARG A 92 15.57 -8.37 2.10
CA ARG A 92 14.79 -9.20 1.18
C ARG A 92 13.35 -9.40 1.67
N GLN A 93 13.17 -9.61 2.97
CA GLN A 93 11.82 -9.72 3.57
C GLN A 93 11.05 -8.40 3.49
N ALA A 94 11.70 -7.27 3.75
CA ALA A 94 11.10 -5.94 3.64
C ALA A 94 10.69 -5.62 2.20
N GLU A 95 11.50 -6.01 1.22
CA GLU A 95 11.16 -5.85 -0.20
C GLU A 95 9.98 -6.73 -0.61
N ALA A 96 9.95 -8.00 -0.18
CA ALA A 96 8.79 -8.86 -0.40
C ALA A 96 7.50 -8.27 0.20
N ALA A 97 7.57 -7.75 1.44
CA ALA A 97 6.44 -7.07 2.08
C ALA A 97 6.02 -5.80 1.33
N ARG A 98 6.98 -5.03 0.79
CA ARG A 98 6.72 -3.85 -0.05
C ARG A 98 5.95 -4.23 -1.31
N LEU A 99 6.37 -5.28 -2.00
CA LEU A 99 5.68 -5.78 -3.20
C LEU A 99 4.25 -6.24 -2.89
N GLN A 100 4.05 -6.93 -1.77
CA GLN A 100 2.72 -7.33 -1.31
C GLN A 100 1.83 -6.12 -1.02
N ARG A 101 2.35 -5.10 -0.33
CA ARG A 101 1.66 -3.84 -0.09
C ARG A 101 1.20 -3.18 -1.39
N VAL A 102 2.09 -3.07 -2.38
CA VAL A 102 1.76 -2.51 -3.71
C VAL A 102 0.66 -3.34 -4.40
N GLN A 103 0.73 -4.67 -4.33
CA GLN A 103 -0.29 -5.54 -4.91
C GLN A 103 -1.68 -5.29 -4.29
N GLN A 104 -1.76 -5.13 -2.97
CA GLN A 104 -3.04 -4.83 -2.31
C GLN A 104 -3.56 -3.42 -2.65
N GLU A 105 -2.67 -2.43 -2.77
CA GLU A 105 -3.05 -1.08 -3.22
C GLU A 105 -3.62 -1.09 -4.64
N VAL A 106 -2.99 -1.83 -5.56
CA VAL A 106 -3.47 -1.98 -6.94
C VAL A 106 -4.84 -2.65 -6.96
N ARG A 107 -5.02 -3.73 -6.20
CA ARG A 107 -6.30 -4.45 -6.09
C ARG A 107 -7.41 -3.55 -5.56
N LEU A 108 -7.15 -2.78 -4.51
CA LEU A 108 -8.12 -1.85 -3.94
C LEU A 108 -8.54 -0.80 -4.97
N LYS A 109 -7.58 -0.15 -5.64
CA LYS A 109 -7.86 0.84 -6.68
C LYS A 109 -8.68 0.26 -7.83
N ALA A 110 -8.37 -0.96 -8.26
CA ALA A 110 -9.13 -1.63 -9.31
C ALA A 110 -10.60 -1.88 -8.91
N LEU A 111 -10.86 -2.27 -7.67
CA LEU A 111 -12.23 -2.47 -7.16
C LEU A 111 -13.00 -1.15 -7.04
N GLN A 112 -12.34 -0.08 -6.56
CA GLN A 112 -12.93 1.25 -6.49
C GLN A 112 -13.32 1.77 -7.88
N GLN A 113 -12.43 1.67 -8.86
CA GLN A 113 -12.72 2.03 -10.26
C GLN A 113 -13.86 1.21 -10.85
N LEU A 114 -13.94 -0.08 -10.52
CA LEU A 114 -15.07 -0.93 -10.96
C LEU A 114 -16.39 -0.45 -10.36
N LEU A 115 -16.39 -0.05 -9.08
CA LEU A 115 -17.59 0.46 -8.41
C LEU A 115 -18.06 1.76 -9.05
N GLU A 116 -17.15 2.71 -9.26
CA GLU A 116 -17.43 3.97 -9.95
C GLU A 116 -18.06 3.74 -11.33
N LYS A 117 -17.48 2.85 -12.13
CA LYS A 117 -18.02 2.47 -13.45
C LYS A 117 -19.43 1.89 -13.36
N LYS A 118 -19.70 1.04 -12.36
CA LYS A 118 -21.04 0.44 -12.16
C LYS A 118 -22.07 1.47 -11.72
N LEU A 119 -21.69 2.40 -10.85
CA LEU A 119 -22.55 3.50 -10.41
C LEU A 119 -22.88 4.44 -11.58
N ALA A 120 -21.87 4.82 -12.37
CA ALA A 120 -22.06 5.66 -13.55
C ALA A 120 -22.99 4.99 -14.58
N ALA A 121 -22.79 3.70 -14.87
CA ALA A 121 -23.65 2.95 -15.80
C ALA A 121 -25.10 2.88 -15.32
N ARG A 122 -25.31 2.74 -14.00
CA ARG A 122 -26.64 2.73 -13.40
C ARG A 122 -27.32 4.09 -13.51
N ALA A 123 -26.63 5.17 -13.17
CA ALA A 123 -27.15 6.52 -13.27
C ALA A 123 -27.54 6.88 -14.71
N GLN A 124 -26.73 6.48 -15.69
CA GLN A 124 -27.06 6.66 -17.12
C GLN A 124 -28.34 5.91 -17.53
N LEU A 125 -28.54 4.71 -17.00
CA LEU A 125 -29.73 3.91 -17.30
C LEU A 125 -30.98 4.47 -16.62
N GLU A 126 -30.86 5.01 -15.40
CA GLU A 126 -31.93 5.69 -14.68
C GLU A 126 -32.32 7.01 -15.41
N ALA A 127 -31.36 7.84 -15.78
CA ALA A 127 -31.60 9.07 -16.55
C ALA A 127 -32.32 8.80 -17.89
N ARG A 128 -31.92 7.73 -18.61
CA ARG A 128 -32.62 7.31 -19.85
C ARG A 128 -34.06 6.85 -19.60
N ARG A 129 -34.35 6.24 -18.45
CA ARG A 129 -35.71 5.82 -18.08
C ARG A 129 -36.56 7.03 -17.73
N GLU A 130 -36.03 7.96 -16.94
CA GLU A 130 -36.69 9.21 -16.58
C GLU A 130 -37.02 10.04 -17.83
N GLN A 131 -36.06 10.19 -18.74
CA GLN A 131 -36.28 10.90 -20.00
C GLN A 131 -37.44 10.28 -20.81
N LYS A 132 -37.46 8.95 -20.96
CA LYS A 132 -38.56 8.25 -21.66
C LYS A 132 -39.92 8.48 -21.00
N GLN A 133 -40.00 8.42 -19.67
CA GLN A 133 -41.24 8.68 -18.94
C GLN A 133 -41.71 10.13 -19.12
N MET A 134 -40.78 11.09 -19.11
CA MET A 134 -41.09 12.50 -19.36
C MET A 134 -41.60 12.74 -20.79
N ASP A 135 -40.98 12.10 -21.78
CA ASP A 135 -41.40 12.16 -23.18
C ASP A 135 -42.82 11.57 -23.36
N GLU A 136 -43.11 10.42 -22.74
CA GLU A 136 -44.44 9.80 -22.75
C GLU A 136 -45.51 10.71 -22.11
N LEU A 137 -45.20 11.34 -20.98
CA LEU A 137 -46.10 12.30 -20.32
C LEU A 137 -46.34 13.54 -21.18
N ALA A 138 -45.31 14.06 -21.85
CA ALA A 138 -45.42 15.20 -22.75
C ALA A 138 -46.34 14.87 -23.95
N VAL A 139 -46.22 13.68 -24.54
CA VAL A 139 -47.13 13.21 -25.60
C VAL A 139 -48.57 13.09 -25.10
N LEU A 140 -48.79 12.53 -23.90
CA LEU A 140 -50.13 12.44 -23.29
C LEU A 140 -50.73 13.80 -22.94
N ALA A 141 -49.91 14.78 -22.60
CA ALA A 141 -50.34 16.16 -22.36
C ALA A 141 -50.67 16.87 -23.68
N TYR A 142 -49.84 16.70 -24.71
CA TYR A 142 -50.07 17.27 -26.04
C TYR A 142 -51.33 16.70 -26.70
N THR A 143 -51.56 15.38 -26.62
CA THR A 143 -52.77 14.76 -27.17
C THR A 143 -54.04 15.25 -26.48
N ARG A 144 -54.02 15.44 -25.14
CA ARG A 144 -55.14 16.04 -24.40
C ARG A 144 -55.32 17.53 -24.69
N GLY A 145 -54.24 18.31 -24.76
CA GLY A 145 -54.29 19.74 -25.09
C GLY A 145 -54.76 20.01 -26.52
N GLY A 146 -54.31 19.19 -27.48
CA GLY A 146 -54.73 19.23 -28.88
C GLY A 146 -56.18 18.79 -29.10
N ALA A 147 -56.67 17.84 -28.29
CA ALA A 147 -58.09 17.47 -28.27
C ALA A 147 -58.97 18.60 -27.69
N SER A 148 -58.48 19.35 -26.71
CA SER A 148 -59.17 20.53 -26.15
C SER A 148 -59.17 21.72 -27.11
N ALA A 149 -58.07 21.94 -27.85
CA ALA A 149 -57.98 22.98 -28.87
C ALA A 149 -58.86 22.69 -30.10
N ARG A 150 -58.99 21.42 -30.53
CA ARG A 150 -59.92 21.03 -31.61
C ARG A 150 -61.40 21.12 -31.23
N ARG A 151 -61.76 20.97 -29.95
CA ARG A 151 -63.15 21.17 -29.50
C ARG A 151 -63.58 22.64 -29.50
N MET A 152 -62.66 23.59 -29.32
CA MET A 152 -62.99 25.03 -29.36
C MET A 152 -63.16 25.59 -30.77
N THR A 153 -62.75 24.88 -31.83
CA THR A 153 -62.90 25.31 -33.22
C THR A 153 -64.03 24.58 -33.97
N GLY A 154 -64.91 23.87 -33.25
CA GLY A 154 -65.92 22.96 -33.82
C GLY A 154 -67.38 23.35 -33.61
N GLU A 155 -67.70 24.54 -33.09
CA GLU A 155 -69.07 25.07 -33.01
C GLU A 155 -69.19 26.38 -33.79
N THR A 156 -69.17 26.28 -35.12
CA THR A 156 -69.88 27.21 -36.02
C THR A 156 -70.36 26.41 -37.21
N LEU A 157 -71.59 25.93 -37.12
CA LEU A 157 -72.67 25.97 -38.13
C LEU A 157 -73.87 25.17 -37.60
#